data_AF-A0A3R7G1B8-F1
#
_entry.id   AF-A0A3R7G1B8-F1
#
_cell.length_a   1.000
_cell.length_b   1.000
_cell.length_c   1.000
_cell.angle_alpha   90.00
_cell.angle_beta   90.00
_cell.angle_gamma   90.00
#
_symmetry.space_group_name_H-M   'P 1'
#
loop_
_entity.id
_entity.type
_entity.pdbx_description
1 polymer ?
#
loop_
_entity_poly.entity_id
_entity_poly.type
_entity_poly.pdbx_seq_one_letter_code
_entity_poly.pdbx_strand_id
1 'polypeptide(L)'
;MKPKLASLENKSKTKGTARSHFKFKTLLKYKMDRVGGRVIECEEEYTSKTCSSCGGIKNYLGGGSMYKCSFCHAVHDRDVNAAKNTFHKNVQMLA
;
A
#
# COMPACT_ATOMS: atom_id res chain seq x y z
N MET A 1 -35.29 36.53 -22.01
CA MET A 1 -34.31 36.41 -20.92
C MET A 1 -33.72 35.00 -20.96
N LYS A 2 -32.42 34.84 -21.22
CA LYS A 2 -31.72 33.53 -21.24
C LYS A 2 -30.75 33.52 -20.06
N PRO A 3 -30.75 32.51 -19.17
CA PRO A 3 -29.71 32.43 -18.15
C PRO A 3 -28.38 32.05 -18.81
N LYS A 4 -27.33 32.81 -18.52
CA LYS A 4 -25.95 32.47 -18.87
C LYS A 4 -25.55 31.27 -18.02
N LEU A 5 -25.30 30.12 -18.65
CA LEU A 5 -24.60 29.00 -18.01
C LEU A 5 -23.18 29.48 -17.67
N ALA A 6 -22.89 29.66 -16.39
CA ALA A 6 -21.53 29.93 -15.93
C ALA A 6 -20.69 28.66 -16.15
N SER A 7 -19.70 28.77 -17.03
CA SER A 7 -18.64 27.77 -17.20
C SER A 7 -17.87 27.66 -15.88
N LEU A 8 -18.05 26.55 -15.15
CA LEU A 8 -17.15 26.17 -14.06
C LEU A 8 -15.88 25.58 -14.69
N GLU A 9 -14.99 26.45 -15.16
CA GLU A 9 -13.62 26.08 -15.45
C GLU A 9 -12.91 25.75 -14.13
N ASN A 10 -13.02 24.51 -13.67
CA ASN A 10 -12.23 24.01 -12.55
C ASN A 10 -10.77 23.83 -13.02
N LYS A 11 -10.01 24.92 -13.02
CA LYS A 11 -8.54 24.88 -13.15
C LYS A 11 -7.95 24.27 -11.87
N SER A 12 -7.99 22.94 -11.77
CA SER A 12 -7.16 22.22 -10.80
C SER A 12 -5.69 22.36 -11.23
N LYS A 13 -5.04 23.41 -10.75
CA LYS A 13 -3.59 23.57 -10.80
C LYS A 13 -2.96 22.69 -9.72
N THR A 14 -3.01 21.37 -9.88
CA THR A 14 -2.28 20.45 -9.02
C THR A 14 -0.96 20.11 -9.70
N LYS A 15 0.15 20.64 -9.19
CA LYS A 15 1.52 20.29 -9.64
C LYS A 15 1.74 18.81 -9.39
N GLY A 16 1.52 17.99 -10.42
CA GLY A 16 1.42 16.54 -10.30
C GLY A 16 2.78 15.84 -10.37
N THR A 17 3.27 15.41 -9.21
CA THR A 17 3.73 14.03 -9.06
C THR A 17 2.67 13.25 -8.28
N ALA A 18 1.41 13.37 -8.71
CA ALA A 18 0.36 12.50 -8.21
C ALA A 18 0.65 11.09 -8.72
N ARG A 19 1.33 10.29 -7.89
CA ARG A 19 1.50 8.85 -8.12
C ARG A 19 0.11 8.30 -8.45
N SER A 20 -0.01 7.62 -9.58
CA SER A 20 -1.30 7.21 -10.16
C SER A 20 -1.87 5.96 -9.47
N HIS A 21 -1.92 5.97 -8.13
CA HIS A 21 -2.37 4.84 -7.30
C HIS A 21 -3.75 4.34 -7.70
N PHE A 22 -4.67 5.25 -8.03
CA PHE A 22 -6.00 4.89 -8.53
C PHE A 22 -5.91 4.05 -9.82
N LYS A 23 -5.15 4.52 -10.82
CA LYS A 23 -4.96 3.80 -12.09
C LYS A 23 -4.31 2.43 -11.87
N PHE A 24 -3.33 2.35 -10.98
CA PHE A 24 -2.68 1.08 -10.63
C PHE A 24 -3.68 0.08 -10.03
N LYS A 25 -4.47 0.50 -9.04
CA LYS A 25 -5.51 -0.35 -8.42
C LYS A 25 -6.53 -0.82 -9.45
N THR A 26 -7.00 0.07 -10.32
CA THR A 26 -7.97 -0.28 -11.37
C THR A 26 -7.42 -1.32 -12.35
N LEU A 27 -6.19 -1.14 -12.82
CA LEU A 27 -5.55 -2.10 -13.72
C LEU A 27 -5.28 -3.44 -13.04
N LEU A 28 -4.90 -3.44 -11.77
CA LEU A 28 -4.67 -4.67 -10.99
C LEU A 28 -5.98 -5.47 -10.85
N LYS A 29 -7.08 -4.82 -10.49
CA LYS A 29 -8.42 -5.45 -10.42
C LYS A 29 -8.83 -6.03 -11.77
N TYR A 30 -8.71 -5.24 -12.83
CA TYR A 30 -9.03 -5.68 -14.21
C TYR A 30 -8.22 -6.92 -14.62
N LYS A 31 -6.92 -6.94 -14.35
CA LYS A 31 -6.06 -8.08 -14.71
C LYS A 31 -6.38 -9.33 -13.91
N MET A 32 -6.68 -9.18 -12.62
CA MET A 32 -7.01 -10.30 -11.75
C MET A 32 -8.37 -10.91 -12.09
N ASP A 33 -9.37 -10.09 -12.40
CA ASP A 33 -10.69 -10.53 -12.85
C ASP A 33 -10.59 -11.44 -14.11
N ARG A 34 -9.74 -11.05 -15.07
CA ARG A 34 -9.50 -11.83 -16.30
C ARG A 34 -8.93 -13.22 -16.08
N VAL A 35 -8.26 -13.47 -14.95
CA VAL A 35 -7.68 -14.77 -14.60
C VAL A 35 -8.50 -15.49 -13.53
N GLY A 36 -9.68 -14.97 -13.17
CA GLY A 36 -10.50 -15.51 -12.07
C GLY A 36 -9.89 -15.30 -10.68
N GLY A 37 -8.91 -14.39 -10.56
CA GLY A 37 -8.25 -14.06 -9.31
C GLY A 37 -8.98 -12.99 -8.50
N ARG A 38 -8.58 -12.81 -7.24
CA ARG A 38 -9.15 -11.81 -6.32
C ARG A 38 -8.13 -10.73 -5.97
N VAL A 39 -8.61 -9.49 -5.81
CA VAL A 39 -7.83 -8.37 -5.25
C VAL A 39 -8.53 -7.88 -4.01
N ILE A 40 -7.82 -7.89 -2.89
CA ILE A 40 -8.32 -7.41 -1.60
C ILE A 40 -7.54 -6.16 -1.23
N GLU A 41 -8.25 -5.06 -1.02
CA GLU A 41 -7.65 -3.85 -0.44
C GLU A 41 -7.64 -4.00 1.07
N CYS A 42 -6.44 -3.92 1.65
CA CYS A 42 -6.22 -4.09 3.08
C CYS A 42 -5.47 -2.89 3.67
N GLU A 43 -5.54 -2.78 4.99
CA GLU A 43 -4.89 -1.70 5.73
C GLU A 43 -3.40 -2.02 6.00
N GLU A 44 -2.54 -1.01 5.84
CA GLU A 44 -1.06 -1.16 5.86
C GLU A 44 -0.39 -0.86 7.21
N GLU A 45 -1.16 -0.59 8.27
CA GLU A 45 -0.62 -0.09 9.54
C GLU A 45 0.47 -1.01 10.15
N TYR A 46 1.59 -0.39 10.54
CA TYR A 46 2.76 -0.97 11.22
C TYR A 46 3.50 -2.12 10.49
N THR A 47 3.09 -2.49 9.28
CA THR A 47 3.68 -3.61 8.50
C THR A 47 5.18 -3.48 8.27
N SER A 48 5.69 -2.26 8.08
CA SER A 48 7.12 -2.02 7.87
C SER A 48 7.95 -2.01 9.17
N LYS A 49 7.31 -1.81 10.33
CA LYS A 49 7.97 -1.74 11.65
C LYS A 49 8.02 -3.10 12.36
N THR A 50 7.07 -3.98 12.06
CA THR A 50 6.96 -5.32 12.65
C THR A 50 7.99 -6.27 12.04
N CYS A 51 8.56 -7.16 12.85
CA CYS A 51 9.40 -8.24 12.36
C CYS A 51 8.53 -9.42 11.90
N SER A 52 8.65 -9.82 10.64
CA SER A 52 7.88 -10.95 10.09
C SER A 52 8.24 -12.31 10.68
N SER A 53 9.41 -12.44 11.33
CA SER A 53 9.82 -13.68 12.01
C SER A 53 9.34 -13.80 13.45
N CYS A 54 9.27 -12.70 14.22
CA CYS A 54 8.99 -12.77 15.65
C CYS A 54 7.90 -11.81 16.14
N GLY A 55 7.29 -11.00 15.27
CA GLY A 55 6.25 -10.05 15.62
C GLY A 55 6.71 -8.80 16.38
N GLY A 56 8.01 -8.69 16.71
CA GLY A 56 8.54 -7.53 17.44
C GLY A 56 8.39 -6.22 16.65
N ILE A 57 7.89 -5.17 17.29
CA ILE A 57 7.65 -3.87 16.65
C ILE A 57 8.77 -2.91 17.00
N LYS A 58 9.33 -2.25 15.99
CA LYS A 58 10.31 -1.18 16.18
C LYS A 58 9.64 0.17 16.33
N ASN A 59 10.13 0.96 17.29
CA ASN A 59 9.76 2.38 17.42
C ASN A 59 10.33 3.20 16.25
N TYR A 60 11.57 2.92 15.85
CA TYR A 60 12.28 3.63 14.78
C TYR A 60 12.74 2.67 13.67
N LEU A 61 12.34 2.96 12.42
CA LEU A 61 12.60 2.10 11.27
C LEU A 61 13.84 2.53 10.44
N GLY A 62 14.24 3.81 10.52
CA GLY A 62 15.30 4.38 9.67
C GLY A 62 15.02 4.30 8.16
N GLY A 63 15.99 4.68 7.33
CA GLY A 63 15.83 4.75 5.86
C GLY A 63 16.52 3.67 5.02
N GLY A 64 17.19 2.67 5.63
CA GLY A 64 17.98 1.67 4.89
C GLY A 64 17.18 0.50 4.30
N SER A 65 17.61 -0.08 3.17
CA SER A 65 16.93 -1.20 2.49
C SER A 65 16.81 -2.49 3.32
N MET A 66 17.63 -2.66 4.36
CA MET A 66 17.62 -3.83 5.22
C MET A 66 16.85 -3.58 6.52
N TYR A 67 15.98 -4.52 6.89
CA TYR A 67 15.36 -4.60 8.21
C TYR A 67 16.20 -5.51 9.12
N LYS A 68 16.60 -5.03 10.29
CA LYS A 68 17.34 -5.82 11.31
C LYS A 68 16.56 -5.87 12.60
N CYS A 69 16.04 -7.01 13.02
CA CYS A 69 15.24 -7.11 14.25
C CYS A 69 16.12 -6.95 15.50
N SER A 70 15.69 -6.15 16.48
CA SER A 70 16.37 -6.03 17.78
C SER A 70 15.99 -7.13 18.77
N PHE A 71 14.92 -7.87 18.50
CA PHE A 71 14.38 -8.89 19.41
C PHE A 71 14.89 -10.30 19.08
N CYS A 72 14.86 -10.68 17.79
CA CYS A 72 15.27 -12.02 17.33
C CYS A 72 16.51 -12.00 16.42
N HIS A 73 17.10 -10.82 16.20
CA HIS A 73 18.30 -10.62 15.36
C HIS A 73 18.16 -11.03 13.89
N ALA A 74 16.96 -11.40 13.43
CA ALA A 74 16.70 -11.68 12.03
C ALA A 74 16.97 -10.46 11.14
N VAL A 75 17.53 -10.71 9.97
CA VAL A 75 17.81 -9.70 8.96
C VAL A 75 17.00 -10.02 7.71
N HIS A 76 16.26 -9.04 7.21
CA HIS A 76 15.41 -9.18 6.03
C HIS A 76 15.63 -8.01 5.07
N ASP A 77 15.35 -8.22 3.79
CA ASP A 77 14.98 -7.12 2.93
C ASP A 77 13.72 -6.42 3.48
N ARG A 78 13.71 -5.09 3.50
CA ARG A 78 12.64 -4.30 4.12
C ARG A 78 11.30 -4.51 3.44
N ASP A 79 11.28 -4.55 2.11
CA ASP A 79 10.04 -4.67 1.34
C ASP A 79 9.49 -6.09 1.46
N VAL A 80 10.36 -7.10 1.47
CA VAL A 80 9.96 -8.50 1.75
C VAL A 80 9.36 -8.64 3.15
N ASN A 81 9.98 -8.02 4.17
CA ASN A 81 9.45 -8.04 5.53
C ASN A 81 8.06 -7.38 5.60
N ALA A 82 7.91 -6.21 4.99
CA ALA A 82 6.62 -5.53 4.92
C ALA A 82 5.56 -6.37 4.20
N ALA A 83 5.89 -6.97 3.05
CA ALA A 83 4.97 -7.83 2.29
C ALA A 83 4.48 -9.03 3.11
N LYS A 84 5.38 -9.70 3.84
CA LYS A 84 5.01 -10.81 4.74
C LYS A 84 4.08 -10.35 5.85
N ASN A 85 4.36 -9.21 6.48
CA ASN A 85 3.50 -8.69 7.54
C ASN A 85 2.12 -8.29 7.00
N THR A 86 2.05 -7.66 5.82
CA THR A 86 0.78 -7.35 5.15
C THR A 86 -0.02 -8.64 4.91
N PHE A 87 0.63 -9.70 4.44
CA PHE A 87 -0.02 -11.00 4.27
C PHE A 87 -0.50 -11.58 5.61
N HIS A 88 0.37 -11.67 6.62
CA HIS A 88 0.01 -12.22 7.94
C HIS A 88 -1.18 -11.49 8.58
N LYS A 89 -1.22 -10.15 8.50
CA LYS A 89 -2.32 -9.35 9.06
C LYS A 89 -3.66 -9.62 8.36
N ASN A 90 -3.63 -9.90 7.05
CA ASN A 90 -4.83 -9.93 6.22
C ASN A 90 -5.18 -11.31 5.65
N VAL A 91 -4.45 -12.37 6.03
CA VAL A 91 -4.67 -13.73 5.52
C VAL A 91 -6.10 -14.22 5.74
N GLN A 92 -6.75 -13.77 6.83
CA GLN A 92 -8.14 -14.11 7.13
C GLN A 92 -9.13 -13.54 6.10
N MET A 93 -8.78 -12.49 5.36
CA MET A 93 -9.63 -11.95 4.28
C MET A 93 -9.65 -12.84 3.04
N LEU A 94 -8.75 -13.82 2.94
CA LEU A 94 -8.70 -14.78 1.83
C LEU A 94 -9.59 -16.00 2.05
N ALA A 95 -10.07 -16.22 3.29
CA ALA A 95 -11.06 -17.25 3.61
C ALA A 95 -12.40 -16.97 2.91
#